data_AF-A0A8T0D9Z7-F1
#
_entry.id   AF-A0A8T0D9Z7-F1
#
_cell.length_a   1.000
_cell.length_b   1.000
_cell.length_c   1.000
_cell.angle_alpha   90.00
_cell.angle_beta   90.00
_cell.angle_gamma   90.00
#
_symmetry.space_group_name_H-M   'P 1'
#
loop_
_entity.id
_entity.type
_entity.pdbx_description
1 polymer ?
#
loop_
_entity_poly.entity_id
_entity_poly.type
_entity_poly.pdbx_seq_one_letter_code
_entity_poly.pdbx_strand_id
1 'polypeptide(L)'
;MFTLDFALGSFFNRNFECADVTCDAVLARSGFNESVWLLKLIVLTEKLYPDIFEEYIPSMTELLMDDNEDAKPMICEDSVNAPRGRVYNTGGLSQAVRPTKTSSRPFTGIVRNYSAVKLNDNFEQAIRTARTNHTARPVSSITGRMPNFGTVG
;
A
#
# COMPACT_ATOMS: atom_id res chain seq x y z
N MET A 1 -24.60 1.90 -33.45
CA MET A 1 -23.26 2.41 -33.81
C MET A 1 -22.84 3.53 -32.85
N PHE A 2 -23.61 4.60 -32.69
CA PHE A 2 -23.27 5.74 -31.80
C PHE A 2 -23.06 5.46 -30.31
N THR A 3 -23.57 4.36 -29.75
CA THR A 3 -23.53 4.09 -28.31
C THR A 3 -22.18 3.56 -27.81
N LEU A 4 -21.44 2.82 -28.67
CA LEU A 4 -20.11 2.33 -28.32
C LEU A 4 -19.10 3.49 -28.37
N ASP A 5 -19.15 4.32 -29.41
CA ASP A 5 -18.29 5.49 -29.54
C ASP A 5 -18.46 6.45 -28.36
N PHE A 6 -19.68 6.60 -27.85
CA PHE A 6 -19.97 7.39 -26.66
C PHE A 6 -19.39 6.78 -25.37
N ALA A 7 -19.50 5.46 -25.19
CA ALA A 7 -18.89 4.77 -24.04
C ALA A 7 -17.37 4.90 -24.05
N LEU A 8 -16.76 4.77 -25.23
CA LEU A 8 -15.32 4.88 -25.45
C LEU A 8 -14.83 6.32 -25.20
N GLY A 9 -15.58 7.32 -25.69
CA GLY A 9 -15.30 8.73 -25.38
C GLY A 9 -15.39 9.05 -23.87
N SER A 10 -16.36 8.45 -23.17
CA SER A 10 -16.50 8.61 -21.71
C SER A 10 -15.33 7.98 -20.94
N PHE A 11 -14.85 6.83 -21.41
CA PHE A 11 -13.65 6.17 -20.88
C PHE A 11 -12.41 7.04 -21.03
N PHE A 12 -12.14 7.60 -22.21
CA PHE A 12 -11.00 8.49 -22.41
C PHE A 12 -11.07 9.78 -21.56
N ASN A 13 -12.28 10.26 -21.29
CA ASN A 13 -12.50 11.39 -20.38
C ASN A 13 -12.38 11.02 -18.88
N ARG A 14 -11.97 9.78 -18.55
CA ARG A 14 -11.89 9.22 -17.18
C ARG A 14 -13.24 9.24 -16.43
N ASN A 15 -14.35 9.31 -17.14
CA ASN A 15 -15.68 9.24 -16.54
C ASN A 15 -16.18 7.79 -16.57
N PHE A 16 -15.69 7.02 -15.60
CA PHE A 16 -15.96 5.58 -15.54
C PHE A 16 -17.41 5.24 -15.15
N GLU A 17 -18.09 6.09 -14.39
CA GLU A 17 -19.50 5.86 -14.00
C GLU A 17 -20.42 5.91 -15.21
N CYS A 18 -20.27 6.93 -16.07
CA CYS A 18 -21.06 7.04 -17.28
C CYS A 18 -20.73 5.94 -18.30
N ALA A 19 -19.46 5.52 -18.38
CA ALA A 19 -19.05 4.43 -19.25
C ALA A 19 -19.69 3.09 -18.84
N ASP A 20 -19.78 2.81 -17.54
CA ASP A 20 -20.38 1.58 -16.98
C ASP A 20 -21.90 1.51 -17.29
N VAL A 21 -22.64 2.59 -16.99
CA VAL A 21 -24.08 2.69 -17.28
C VAL A 21 -24.36 2.53 -18.78
N THR A 22 -23.51 3.11 -19.64
CA THR A 22 -23.67 3.01 -21.09
C THR A 22 -23.39 1.57 -21.56
N CYS A 23 -22.35 0.93 -21.03
CA CYS A 23 -22.06 -0.48 -21.32
C CYS A 23 -23.23 -1.38 -20.90
N ASP A 24 -23.83 -1.15 -19.73
CA ASP A 24 -25.02 -1.89 -19.27
C ASP A 24 -26.22 -1.71 -20.17
N ALA A 25 -26.50 -0.49 -20.62
CA ALA A 25 -27.59 -0.23 -21.56
C ALA A 25 -27.39 -0.95 -22.91
N VAL A 26 -26.15 -1.05 -23.38
CA VAL A 26 -25.81 -1.75 -24.63
C VAL A 26 -25.87 -3.27 -24.46
N LEU A 27 -25.39 -3.81 -23.35
CA LEU A 27 -25.46 -5.23 -23.04
C LEU A 27 -26.90 -5.71 -22.81
N ALA A 28 -27.74 -4.89 -22.15
CA ALA A 28 -29.15 -5.19 -21.96
C ALA A 28 -29.92 -5.27 -23.30
N ARG A 29 -29.54 -4.44 -24.29
CA ARG A 29 -30.14 -4.46 -25.63
C ARG A 29 -29.58 -5.56 -26.53
N SER A 30 -28.29 -5.85 -26.39
CA SER A 30 -27.55 -6.80 -27.22
C SER A 30 -26.59 -7.57 -26.32
N GLY A 31 -27.04 -8.75 -25.87
CA GLY A 31 -26.30 -9.56 -24.91
C GLY A 31 -24.98 -10.16 -25.43
N PHE A 32 -24.66 -9.98 -26.72
CA PHE A 32 -23.57 -10.69 -27.41
C PHE A 32 -22.60 -9.75 -28.14
N ASN A 33 -22.16 -8.68 -27.49
CA ASN A 33 -21.08 -7.83 -27.99
C ASN A 33 -19.81 -8.00 -27.15
N GLU A 34 -18.82 -8.71 -27.70
CA GLU A 34 -17.53 -8.98 -27.05
C GLU A 34 -16.77 -7.69 -26.70
N SER A 35 -16.77 -6.71 -27.59
CA SER A 35 -16.08 -5.43 -27.39
C SER A 35 -16.62 -4.62 -26.21
N VAL A 36 -17.93 -4.68 -25.97
CA VAL A 36 -18.58 -3.98 -24.86
C VAL A 36 -18.29 -4.69 -23.53
N TRP A 37 -18.23 -6.02 -23.55
CA TRP A 37 -17.79 -6.81 -22.39
C TRP A 37 -16.36 -6.50 -21.98
N LEU A 38 -15.44 -6.46 -22.95
CA LEU A 38 -14.04 -6.08 -22.69
C LEU A 38 -13.93 -4.65 -22.17
N LEU A 39 -14.64 -3.70 -22.78
CA LEU A 39 -14.66 -2.32 -22.31
C LEU A 39 -15.18 -2.21 -20.87
N LYS A 40 -16.26 -2.92 -20.54
CA LYS A 40 -16.80 -2.96 -19.18
C LYS A 40 -15.79 -3.53 -18.18
N LEU A 41 -15.10 -4.62 -18.54
CA LEU A 41 -14.08 -5.21 -17.69
C LEU A 41 -12.95 -4.20 -17.41
N ILE A 42 -12.46 -3.53 -18.46
CA ILE A 42 -11.42 -2.49 -18.32
C ILE A 42 -11.90 -1.35 -17.43
N VAL A 43 -13.11 -0.82 -17.66
CA VAL A 43 -13.72 0.24 -16.84
C VAL A 43 -13.80 -0.17 -15.37
N LEU A 44 -14.26 -1.39 -15.08
CA LEU A 44 -14.36 -1.89 -13.70
C LEU A 44 -12.98 -2.04 -13.05
N THR A 45 -11.97 -2.52 -13.80
CA THR A 45 -10.61 -2.61 -13.28
C THR A 45 -10.01 -1.23 -13.04
N GLU A 46 -10.17 -0.26 -13.94
CA GLU A 46 -9.64 1.10 -13.78
C GLU A 46 -10.36 1.92 -12.70
N LYS A 47 -11.66 1.69 -12.46
CA LYS A 47 -12.37 2.26 -11.30
C LYS A 47 -11.71 1.85 -9.99
N LEU A 48 -11.27 0.60 -9.90
CA LEU A 48 -10.70 0.04 -8.68
C LEU A 48 -9.19 0.24 -8.60
N TYR A 49 -8.50 0.38 -9.74
CA TYR A 49 -7.05 0.24 -9.85
C TYR A 49 -6.32 1.20 -8.89
N PRO A 50 -5.79 0.70 -7.76
CA PRO A 50 -4.87 1.47 -6.96
C PRO A 50 -3.52 1.51 -7.67
N ASP A 51 -2.74 2.56 -7.45
CA ASP A 51 -1.34 2.56 -7.90
C ASP A 51 -0.58 1.42 -7.20
N ILE A 52 -0.07 0.47 -8.00
CA ILE A 52 0.57 -0.77 -7.54
C ILE A 52 1.68 -0.48 -6.51
N PHE A 53 2.36 0.66 -6.64
CA PHE A 53 3.48 1.06 -5.79
C PHE A 53 3.03 1.63 -4.44
N GLU A 54 1.87 2.28 -4.38
CA GLU A 54 1.37 2.87 -3.13
C GLU A 54 0.49 1.90 -2.32
N GLU A 55 0.16 0.72 -2.84
CA GLU A 55 -0.70 -0.24 -2.11
C GLU A 55 0.05 -1.11 -1.09
N TYR A 56 1.37 -1.05 -1.00
CA TYR A 56 2.06 -1.90 -0.03
C TYR A 56 1.70 -1.50 1.41
N ILE A 57 0.98 -2.40 2.09
CA ILE A 57 0.58 -2.30 3.48
C ILE A 57 1.21 -3.51 4.19
N PRO A 58 2.22 -3.30 5.04
CA PRO A 58 2.88 -4.40 5.72
C PRO A 58 1.90 -5.08 6.70
N SER A 59 1.92 -6.40 6.71
CA SER A 59 1.11 -7.20 7.63
C SER A 59 1.74 -7.29 9.03
N MET A 60 0.94 -7.54 10.07
CA MET A 60 1.46 -7.87 11.39
C MET A 60 2.42 -9.07 11.36
N THR A 61 2.08 -10.10 10.59
CA THR A 61 2.93 -11.29 10.42
C THR A 61 4.24 -10.95 9.71
N GLU A 62 4.19 -10.13 8.67
CA GLU A 62 5.40 -9.71 7.94
C GLU A 62 6.31 -8.85 8.79
N LEU A 63 5.75 -7.98 9.64
CA LEU A 63 6.55 -7.13 10.51
C LEU A 63 7.21 -7.88 11.68
N LEU A 64 6.64 -9.00 12.13
CA LEU A 64 7.03 -9.70 13.36
C LEU A 64 7.64 -11.09 13.15
N MET A 65 7.21 -11.81 12.12
CA MET A 65 7.58 -13.22 11.89
C MET A 65 8.47 -13.40 10.66
N ASP A 66 8.65 -12.35 9.85
CA ASP A 66 9.47 -12.40 8.65
C ASP A 66 10.94 -12.07 8.98
N ASP A 67 11.72 -13.12 9.18
CA ASP A 67 13.18 -13.04 9.40
C ASP A 67 13.95 -13.11 8.07
N ASN A 68 13.45 -12.45 7.01
CA ASN A 68 14.11 -12.39 5.69
C ASN A 68 15.42 -11.56 5.68
N GLU A 69 15.84 -11.04 6.83
CA GLU A 69 17.11 -10.36 6.99
C GLU A 69 18.19 -11.38 7.39
N ASP A 70 19.03 -11.78 6.43
CA ASP A 70 20.25 -12.60 6.67
C ASP A 70 21.28 -11.92 7.60
N ALA A 71 20.99 -10.70 8.07
CA ALA A 71 21.84 -9.92 8.94
C ALA A 71 21.63 -10.33 10.41
N LYS A 72 22.59 -11.08 10.94
CA LYS A 72 22.87 -11.17 12.39
C LYS A 72 22.78 -9.80 13.06
N PRO A 73 22.50 -9.71 14.39
CA PRO A 73 22.47 -8.45 15.14
C PRO A 73 23.88 -7.84 15.28
N MET A 74 24.45 -7.42 14.16
CA MET A 74 25.58 -6.54 14.10
C MET A 74 24.98 -5.14 14.08
N ILE A 75 25.41 -4.29 15.01
CA ILE A 75 25.11 -2.86 15.03
C ILE A 75 25.78 -2.27 13.78
N CYS A 76 25.14 -2.47 12.63
CA CYS A 76 25.61 -2.05 11.34
C CYS A 76 24.76 -0.85 10.95
N GLU A 77 25.42 0.29 10.81
CA GLU A 77 24.79 1.58 10.46
C GLU A 77 24.02 1.52 9.14
N ASP A 78 24.31 0.52 8.32
CA ASP A 78 23.72 0.30 7.00
C ASP A 78 22.36 -0.42 7.05
N SER A 79 21.93 -0.88 8.23
CA SER A 79 20.61 -1.49 8.38
C SER A 79 19.50 -0.45 8.58
N VAL A 80 18.39 -0.61 7.86
CA VAL A 80 17.18 0.23 8.01
C VAL A 80 16.59 0.13 9.43
N ASN A 81 16.86 -0.99 10.11
CA ASN A 81 16.37 -1.35 11.43
C ASN A 81 17.34 -1.04 12.57
N ALA A 82 18.54 -0.53 12.28
CA ALA A 82 19.48 -0.15 13.33
C ALA A 82 18.76 0.79 14.32
N PRO A 83 18.74 0.46 15.63
CA PRO A 83 18.27 1.39 16.62
C PRO A 83 19.18 2.62 16.53
N ARG A 84 18.62 3.72 16.02
CA ARG A 84 19.29 5.03 16.02
C ARG A 84 19.29 5.57 17.45
N GLY A 85 20.01 4.87 18.32
CA GLY A 85 20.09 5.10 19.75
C GLY A 85 21.40 5.78 20.11
N ARG A 86 21.28 7.01 20.62
CA ARG A 86 22.23 7.82 21.41
C ARG A 86 23.68 8.06 20.95
N VAL A 87 24.30 7.26 20.09
CA VAL A 87 25.70 7.49 19.68
C VAL A 87 25.79 8.34 18.41
N TYR A 88 24.73 8.33 17.59
CA TYR A 88 24.66 9.11 16.37
C TYR A 88 23.68 10.26 16.52
N ASN A 89 24.19 11.30 17.18
CA ASN A 89 23.69 12.66 17.16
C ASN A 89 23.93 13.26 15.75
N THR A 90 23.47 12.58 14.70
CA THR A 90 23.67 13.01 13.31
C THR A 90 22.64 14.08 12.99
N GLY A 91 22.88 15.31 13.46
CA GLY A 91 22.26 16.55 12.97
C GLY A 91 20.73 16.68 13.05
N GLY A 92 20.03 15.79 13.76
CA GLY A 92 18.57 15.80 13.88
C GLY A 92 18.07 16.70 15.02
N LEU A 93 16.88 17.29 14.85
CA LEU A 93 16.20 18.04 15.90
C LEU A 93 15.87 17.13 17.10
N SER A 94 16.18 17.59 18.31
CA SER A 94 15.83 16.89 19.57
C SER A 94 14.33 16.63 19.67
N GLN A 95 13.93 15.61 20.44
CA GLN A 95 12.52 15.32 20.75
C GLN A 95 11.81 16.53 21.41
N ALA A 96 12.56 17.41 22.07
CA ALA A 96 12.05 18.66 22.62
C ALA A 96 11.56 19.64 21.53
N VAL A 97 12.08 19.54 20.31
CA VAL A 97 11.73 20.41 19.18
C VAL A 97 10.83 19.68 18.18
N ARG A 98 11.05 18.38 17.95
CA ARG A 98 10.26 17.58 17.01
C ARG A 98 9.56 16.41 17.70
N PRO A 99 8.22 16.33 17.63
CA PRO A 99 7.51 15.19 18.19
C PRO A 99 7.92 13.88 17.49
N THR A 100 8.00 12.81 18.27
CA THR A 100 8.36 11.47 17.81
C THR A 100 7.13 10.56 17.84
N LYS A 101 7.02 9.65 16.86
CA LYS A 101 5.93 8.66 16.81
C LYS A 101 6.24 7.45 17.70
N THR A 102 7.48 6.99 17.64
CA THR A 102 8.06 5.94 18.49
C THR A 102 9.39 6.45 19.03
N SER A 103 9.93 5.81 20.08
CA SER A 103 11.09 6.29 20.87
C SER A 103 12.32 6.70 20.05
N SER A 104 12.44 6.27 18.78
CA SER A 104 13.59 6.51 17.91
C SER A 104 13.27 7.18 16.56
N ARG A 105 12.00 7.39 16.20
CA ARG A 105 11.62 7.94 14.88
C ARG A 105 10.78 9.23 14.98
N PRO A 106 11.29 10.38 14.48
CA PRO A 106 10.55 11.63 14.48
C PRO A 106 9.36 11.60 13.52
N PHE A 107 8.35 12.40 13.79
CA PHE A 107 7.15 12.53 12.94
C PHE A 107 7.50 13.08 11.54
N THR A 108 7.13 12.37 10.47
CA THR A 108 7.40 12.77 9.07
C THR A 108 6.32 13.71 8.53
N GLY A 109 6.68 14.61 7.60
CA GLY A 109 5.73 15.56 6.99
C GLY A 109 4.85 14.98 5.88
N ILE A 110 5.19 13.79 5.38
CA ILE A 110 4.44 13.06 4.36
C ILE A 110 4.18 11.65 4.91
N VAL A 111 2.95 11.17 4.75
CA VAL A 111 2.52 9.82 5.11
C VAL A 111 2.29 9.06 3.80
N ARG A 112 3.00 7.94 3.63
CA ARG A 112 2.81 7.01 2.50
C ARG A 112 2.34 5.69 3.05
N ASN A 113 1.58 4.90 2.30
CA ASN A 113 1.12 3.60 2.81
C ASN A 113 2.31 2.66 3.16
N TYR A 114 3.40 2.73 2.38
CA TYR A 114 4.67 2.02 2.65
C TYR A 114 5.42 2.51 3.88
N SER A 115 5.06 3.65 4.49
CA SER A 115 5.79 4.14 5.66
C SER A 115 5.50 3.25 6.87
N ALA A 116 6.36 2.26 7.06
CA ALA A 116 6.31 1.27 8.12
C ALA A 116 7.46 1.48 9.10
N VAL A 117 7.17 1.36 10.38
CA VAL A 117 8.18 1.23 11.43
C VAL A 117 8.18 -0.23 11.84
N LYS A 118 9.29 -0.94 11.59
CA LYS A 118 9.44 -2.35 11.99
C LYS A 118 9.11 -2.51 13.48
N LEU A 119 8.30 -3.51 13.79
CA LEU A 119 7.99 -3.93 15.14
C LEU A 119 9.15 -4.78 15.63
N ASN A 120 9.96 -4.26 16.55
CA ASN A 120 10.92 -5.08 17.30
C ASN A 120 10.29 -5.59 18.62
N ASP A 121 8.97 -5.55 18.71
CA ASP A 121 8.21 -5.81 19.93
C ASP A 121 7.58 -7.20 19.90
N ASN A 122 7.29 -7.77 21.08
CA ASN A 122 6.57 -9.04 21.19
C ASN A 122 5.16 -8.93 20.55
N PHE A 123 4.64 -10.05 20.03
CA PHE A 123 3.30 -10.12 19.42
C PHE A 123 2.19 -9.56 20.33
N GLU A 124 2.30 -9.77 21.65
CA GLU A 124 1.38 -9.22 22.64
C GLU A 124 1.38 -7.69 22.67
N GLN A 125 2.56 -7.07 22.59
CA GLN A 125 2.69 -5.62 22.57
C GLN A 125 2.10 -5.05 21.27
N ALA A 126 2.30 -5.74 20.15
CA ALA A 126 1.73 -5.33 18.86
C ALA A 126 0.19 -5.40 18.81
N ILE A 127 -0.44 -6.30 19.58
CA ILE A 127 -1.90 -6.34 19.74
C ILE A 127 -2.40 -5.24 20.69
N ARG A 128 -1.63 -4.92 21.74
CA ARG A 128 -2.00 -3.93 22.75
C ARG A 128 -1.80 -2.48 22.30
N THR A 129 -0.90 -2.21 21.36
CA THR A 129 -0.73 -0.88 20.77
C THR A 129 -1.84 -0.54 19.78
N ALA A 130 -2.05 0.75 19.55
CA ALA A 130 -3.01 1.22 18.55
C ALA A 130 -2.61 0.73 17.15
N ARG A 131 -3.60 0.28 16.37
CA ARG A 131 -3.39 -0.35 15.06
C ARG A 131 -2.76 0.55 13.98
N THR A 132 -2.61 1.85 14.23
CA THR A 132 -2.00 2.83 13.31
C THR A 132 -0.69 3.40 13.85
N ASN A 133 -0.13 2.85 14.94
CA ASN A 133 1.10 3.37 15.53
C ASN A 133 2.32 3.15 14.63
N HIS A 134 2.33 2.05 13.86
CA HIS A 134 3.50 1.60 13.09
C HIS A 134 3.34 1.76 11.58
N THR A 135 2.13 2.01 11.10
CA THR A 135 1.75 2.05 9.69
C THR A 135 0.80 3.22 9.43
N ALA A 136 0.74 3.68 8.19
CA ALA A 136 -0.18 4.75 7.78
C ALA A 136 -1.66 4.37 7.87
N ARG A 137 -1.97 3.07 7.80
CA ARG A 137 -3.32 2.49 7.83
C ARG A 137 -3.40 1.42 8.92
N PRO A 138 -4.60 1.09 9.44
CA PRO A 138 -4.75 0.08 10.49
C PRO A 138 -4.15 -1.28 10.07
N VAL A 139 -3.25 -1.82 10.89
CA VAL A 139 -2.61 -3.12 10.64
C VAL A 139 -3.64 -4.26 10.69
N SER A 140 -3.55 -5.18 9.73
CA SER A 140 -4.26 -6.46 9.71
C SER A 140 -3.31 -7.63 10.01
N SER A 141 -3.88 -8.77 10.38
CA SER A 141 -3.12 -10.00 10.68
C SER A 141 -2.50 -10.64 9.44
N ILE A 142 -3.12 -10.48 8.27
CA ILE A 142 -2.61 -10.92 6.99
C ILE A 142 -2.91 -9.84 5.95
N THR A 143 -1.95 -9.54 5.10
CA THR A 143 -2.16 -8.74 3.90
C THR A 143 -2.34 -9.72 2.74
N GLY A 144 -3.38 -9.55 1.92
CA GLY A 144 -3.70 -10.45 0.80
C GLY A 144 -2.72 -10.39 -0.37
N ARG A 145 -1.52 -9.85 -0.18
CA ARG A 145 -0.49 -9.74 -1.21
C ARG A 145 0.53 -10.85 -0.99
N MET A 146 0.68 -11.71 -1.99
CA MET A 146 1.80 -12.65 -2.05
C MET A 146 3.10 -11.84 -2.18
N PRO A 147 4.17 -12.18 -1.44
CA PRO A 147 5.48 -11.59 -1.72
C PRO A 147 5.81 -11.84 -3.19
N ASN A 148 6.19 -10.78 -3.92
CA ASN A 148 6.76 -10.94 -5.25
C ASN A 148 8.07 -11.71 -5.07
N PHE A 149 8.03 -13.03 -5.21
CA PHE A 149 9.21 -13.82 -5.51
C PHE A 149 9.69 -13.37 -6.88
N GLY A 150 10.50 -12.30 -6.89
CA GLY A 150 11.38 -12.04 -8.00
C GLY A 150 12.20 -13.31 -8.19
N THR A 151 12.07 -13.92 -9.37
CA THR A 151 12.83 -15.11 -9.74
C THR A 151 14.31 -14.80 -9.54
N VAL A 152 14.90 -15.38 -8.51
CA VAL A 152 16.35 -15.42 -8.36
C VAL A 152 16.84 -16.38 -9.43
N GLY A 153 17.48 -15.85 -10.47
CA GLY A 153 18.20 -16.61 -11.50
C GLY A 153 19.68 -16.67 -11.18
#